data_AF-A0A2P2LZ39-F1
#
_entry.id   AF-A0A2P2LZ39-F1
#
_cell.length_a   1.000
_cell.length_b   1.000
_cell.length_c   1.000
_cell.angle_alpha   90.00
_cell.angle_beta   90.00
_cell.angle_gamma   90.00
#
_symmetry.space_group_name_H-M   'P 1'
#
loop_
_entity.id
_entity.type
_entity.pdbx_description
1 polymer ?
#
loop_
_entity_poly.entity_id
_entity_poly.type
_entity_poly.pdbx_seq_one_letter_code
_entity_poly.pdbx_strand_id
1 'polypeptide(L)'
;MAGELAAVGSSIASAIKAYAMPLFLLSLSMFYQLVVIPRSFPPSHYDALRIERYSSIEDVKDAYEKFFSNWNSGVEVPSTDDFIKIQYAYELLTNPLWKRDYDIFGIDEQHHVLEKVKRQYAEESYSHIGLPLLDATVSG
;
A
#
# COMPACT_ATOMS: atom_id res chain seq x y z
N MET A 1 -15.88 -2.50 -60.49
CA MET A 1 -16.18 -1.95 -59.14
C MET A 1 -16.43 -3.00 -58.06
N ALA A 2 -17.10 -4.13 -58.32
CA ALA A 2 -17.31 -5.17 -57.28
C ALA A 2 -16.03 -5.92 -56.84
N GLY A 3 -15.06 -6.13 -57.75
CA GLY A 3 -13.82 -6.86 -57.46
C GLY A 3 -12.82 -6.11 -56.58
N GLU A 4 -12.74 -4.78 -56.67
CA GLU A 4 -11.85 -3.97 -55.82
C GLU A 4 -12.30 -3.95 -54.36
N LEU A 5 -13.61 -3.84 -54.11
CA LEU A 5 -14.15 -3.84 -52.75
C LEU A 5 -13.91 -5.19 -52.03
N ALA A 6 -14.00 -6.30 -52.76
CA ALA A 6 -13.70 -7.63 -52.23
C ALA A 6 -12.20 -7.81 -51.92
N ALA A 7 -11.32 -7.29 -52.78
CA ALA A 7 -9.87 -7.34 -52.57
C ALA A 7 -9.43 -6.50 -51.36
N VAL A 8 -10.03 -5.32 -51.17
CA VAL A 8 -9.79 -4.46 -50.00
C VAL A 8 -10.27 -5.12 -48.70
N GLY A 9 -11.47 -5.74 -48.71
CA GLY A 9 -11.98 -6.49 -47.56
C GLY A 9 -11.08 -7.68 -47.17
N SER A 10 -10.55 -8.40 -48.15
CA SER A 10 -9.60 -9.49 -47.93
C SER A 10 -8.26 -9.02 -47.36
N SER A 11 -7.76 -7.86 -47.82
CA SER A 11 -6.50 -7.26 -47.33
C SER A 11 -6.64 -6.79 -45.87
N ILE A 12 -7.77 -6.16 -45.54
CA ILE A 12 -8.09 -5.72 -44.17
C ILE A 12 -8.22 -6.93 -43.24
N ALA A 13 -8.89 -8.01 -43.67
CA ALA A 13 -9.00 -9.24 -42.87
C ALA A 13 -7.63 -9.89 -42.60
N SER A 14 -6.72 -9.87 -43.58
CA SER A 14 -5.35 -10.37 -43.40
C SER A 14 -4.54 -9.49 -42.46
N ALA A 15 -4.67 -8.17 -42.56
CA ALA A 15 -4.03 -7.22 -41.64
C ALA A 15 -4.53 -7.41 -40.20
N ILE A 16 -5.85 -7.54 -40.00
CA ILE A 16 -6.43 -7.80 -38.68
C ILE A 16 -5.88 -9.10 -38.09
N LYS A 17 -5.77 -10.18 -38.88
CA LYS A 17 -5.21 -11.44 -38.41
C LYS A 17 -3.73 -11.35 -38.04
N ALA A 18 -2.94 -10.58 -38.80
CA ALA A 18 -1.52 -10.38 -38.53
C ALA A 18 -1.27 -9.55 -37.25
N TYR A 19 -2.14 -8.56 -36.97
CA TYR A 19 -2.00 -7.69 -35.81
C TYR A 19 -2.85 -8.12 -34.59
N ALA A 20 -3.76 -9.09 -34.73
CA ALA A 20 -4.62 -9.56 -33.65
C ALA A 20 -3.79 -10.10 -32.46
N MET A 21 -2.73 -10.86 -32.74
CA MET A 21 -1.84 -11.40 -31.70
C MET A 21 -1.08 -10.30 -30.94
N PRO A 22 -0.32 -9.39 -31.58
CA PRO A 22 0.35 -8.32 -30.86
C PRO A 22 -0.63 -7.35 -30.18
N LEU A 23 -1.81 -7.08 -30.77
CA LEU A 23 -2.84 -6.26 -30.12
C LEU A 23 -3.41 -6.95 -28.87
N PHE A 24 -3.67 -8.25 -28.93
CA PHE A 24 -4.13 -9.02 -27.77
C PHE A 24 -3.08 -9.00 -26.65
N LEU A 25 -1.81 -9.21 -26.98
CA LEU A 25 -0.71 -9.14 -26.01
C LEU A 25 -0.59 -7.74 -25.40
N LEU A 26 -0.72 -6.68 -26.21
CA LEU A 26 -0.71 -5.30 -25.74
C LEU A 26 -1.89 -5.03 -24.80
N SER A 27 -3.11 -5.43 -25.17
CA SER A 27 -4.31 -5.28 -24.34
C SER A 27 -4.20 -6.06 -23.04
N LEU A 28 -3.67 -7.29 -23.08
CA LEU A 28 -3.44 -8.09 -21.88
C LEU A 28 -2.38 -7.46 -20.97
N SER A 29 -1.29 -6.95 -21.54
CA SER A 29 -0.26 -6.21 -20.81
C SER A 29 -0.83 -4.94 -20.16
N MET A 30 -1.61 -4.15 -20.90
CA MET A 30 -2.28 -2.96 -20.36
C MET A 30 -3.24 -3.32 -19.23
N PHE A 31 -4.04 -4.38 -19.40
CA PHE A 31 -4.95 -4.85 -18.35
C PHE A 31 -4.18 -5.27 -17.10
N TYR A 32 -3.07 -6.00 -17.27
CA TYR A 32 -2.23 -6.41 -16.16
C TYR A 32 -1.65 -5.19 -15.42
N GLN A 33 -1.13 -4.23 -16.17
CA GLN A 33 -0.57 -2.99 -15.62
C GLN A 33 -1.61 -2.11 -14.91
N LEU A 34 -2.84 -2.05 -15.41
CA LEU A 34 -3.89 -1.16 -14.88
C LEU A 34 -4.77 -1.81 -13.81
N VAL A 35 -4.82 -3.15 -13.70
CA VAL A 35 -5.74 -3.84 -12.78
C VAL A 35 -5.00 -4.73 -11.79
N VAL A 36 -3.96 -5.44 -12.22
CA VAL A 36 -3.24 -6.39 -11.36
C VAL A 36 -2.19 -5.68 -10.52
N ILE A 37 -1.40 -4.78 -11.12
CA ILE A 37 -0.39 -4.00 -10.39
C ILE A 37 -1.04 -3.13 -9.29
N PRO A 38 -2.12 -2.36 -9.53
CA PRO A 38 -2.72 -1.50 -8.50
C PRO A 38 -3.30 -2.23 -7.29
N ARG A 39 -3.72 -3.49 -7.46
CA ARG A 39 -4.20 -4.33 -6.35
C ARG A 39 -3.10 -4.95 -5.50
N SER A 40 -1.87 -4.97 -6.02
CA SER A 40 -0.73 -5.56 -5.32
C SER A 40 0.05 -4.53 -4.49
N PHE A 41 -0.38 -3.26 -4.48
CA PHE A 41 0.20 -2.26 -3.60
C PHE A 41 -0.09 -2.63 -2.14
N PRO A 42 0.91 -2.51 -1.26
CA PRO A 42 0.76 -2.87 0.13
C PRO A 42 -0.37 -2.04 0.77
N PRO A 43 -1.05 -2.59 1.79
CA PRO A 43 -2.02 -1.84 2.58
C PRO A 43 -1.39 -0.52 3.01
N SER A 44 -2.14 0.58 2.85
CA SER A 44 -1.66 1.89 3.29
C SER A 44 -1.56 1.93 4.81
N HIS A 45 -0.73 2.82 5.35
CA HIS A 45 -0.64 3.01 6.80
C HIS A 45 -1.96 3.51 7.41
N TYR A 46 -2.82 4.13 6.59
CA TYR A 46 -4.21 4.44 6.92
C TYR A 46 -5.06 3.17 7.12
N ASP A 47 -4.85 2.13 6.31
CA ASP A 47 -5.56 0.85 6.44
C ASP A 47 -5.18 0.12 7.73
N ALA A 48 -3.95 0.30 8.23
CA ALA A 48 -3.51 -0.25 9.51
C ALA A 48 -4.31 0.30 10.70
N LEU A 49 -4.65 1.60 10.65
CA LEU A 49 -5.51 2.28 11.64
C LEU A 49 -7.01 2.18 11.32
N ARG A 50 -7.37 1.54 10.19
CA ARG A 50 -8.76 1.44 9.67
C ARG A 50 -9.45 2.79 9.49
N ILE A 51 -8.70 3.80 9.07
CA ILE A 51 -9.18 5.15 8.78
C ILE A 51 -9.12 5.45 7.29
N GLU A 52 -9.83 6.48 6.85
CA GLU A 52 -9.79 6.90 5.46
C GLU A 52 -8.42 7.53 5.10
N ARG A 53 -8.04 7.41 3.82
CA ARG A 53 -6.84 8.07 3.32
C ARG A 53 -7.02 9.58 3.42
N TYR A 54 -5.93 10.28 3.77
CA TYR A 54 -5.91 11.74 3.96
C TYR A 54 -6.71 12.26 5.17
N SER A 55 -7.11 11.38 6.11
CA SER A 55 -7.70 11.80 7.38
C SER A 55 -6.82 12.79 8.16
N SER A 56 -7.46 13.58 9.03
CA SER A 56 -6.79 14.57 9.87
C SER A 56 -5.90 13.92 10.93
N ILE A 57 -4.98 14.68 11.51
CA ILE A 57 -4.09 14.18 12.57
C ILE A 57 -4.93 13.84 13.83
N GLU A 58 -5.99 14.59 14.05
CA GLU A 58 -6.95 14.36 15.13
C GLU A 58 -7.65 13.01 14.97
N ASP A 59 -8.10 12.67 13.74
CA ASP A 59 -8.74 11.38 13.44
C ASP A 59 -7.76 10.21 13.63
N VAL A 60 -6.50 10.39 13.21
CA VAL A 60 -5.41 9.40 13.41
C VAL A 60 -5.23 9.11 14.90
N LYS A 61 -5.22 10.17 15.72
CA LYS A 61 -5.07 10.06 17.17
C LYS A 61 -6.29 9.40 17.83
N ASP A 62 -7.51 9.77 17.45
CA ASP A 62 -8.74 9.16 17.96
C ASP A 62 -8.81 7.66 17.63
N ALA A 63 -8.48 7.29 16.39
CA ALA A 63 -8.42 5.90 15.96
C ALA A 63 -7.37 5.09 16.75
N TYR A 64 -6.20 5.70 17.01
CA TYR A 64 -5.16 5.08 17.83
C TYR A 64 -5.60 4.90 19.29
N GLU A 65 -6.21 5.91 19.90
CA GLU A 65 -6.73 5.82 21.27
C GLU A 65 -7.82 4.74 21.41
N LYS A 66 -8.71 4.65 20.42
CA LYS A 66 -9.73 3.60 20.33
C LYS A 66 -9.11 2.21 20.20
N PHE A 67 -8.08 2.07 19.34
CA PHE A 67 -7.33 0.82 19.21
C PHE A 67 -6.65 0.43 20.53
N PHE A 68 -5.98 1.38 21.18
CA PHE A 68 -5.28 1.15 22.44
C PHE A 68 -6.25 0.81 23.58
N SER A 69 -7.44 1.42 23.60
CA SER A 69 -8.51 1.08 24.56
C SER A 69 -9.05 -0.34 24.35
N ASN A 70 -9.30 -0.74 23.10
CA ASN A 70 -9.73 -2.10 22.75
C ASN A 70 -8.65 -3.14 23.09
N TRP A 71 -7.37 -2.78 22.91
CA TRP A 71 -6.23 -3.60 23.30
C TRP A 71 -6.18 -3.84 24.81
N ASN A 72 -6.24 -2.75 25.61
CA ASN A 72 -6.16 -2.85 27.07
C ASN A 72 -7.36 -3.55 27.71
N SER A 73 -8.53 -3.51 27.04
CA SER A 73 -9.72 -4.23 27.48
C SER A 73 -9.70 -5.72 27.13
N GLY A 74 -8.69 -6.20 26.38
CA GLY A 74 -8.51 -7.60 26.02
C GLY A 74 -9.59 -8.14 25.06
N VAL A 75 -10.34 -7.24 24.42
CA VAL A 75 -11.44 -7.60 23.49
C VAL A 75 -10.88 -8.15 22.18
N GLU A 76 -9.73 -7.63 21.74
CA GLU A 76 -8.93 -8.17 20.65
C GLU A 76 -7.53 -8.45 21.20
N VAL A 77 -6.94 -9.61 20.88
CA VAL A 77 -5.52 -9.91 21.14
C VAL A 77 -4.78 -9.87 19.79
N PRO A 78 -4.38 -8.69 19.30
CA PRO A 78 -3.61 -8.63 18.07
C PRO A 78 -2.20 -9.18 18.23
N SER A 79 -1.62 -9.56 17.10
CA SER A 79 -0.24 -10.02 17.04
C SER A 79 0.75 -8.88 17.34
N THR A 80 1.94 -9.21 17.83
CA THR A 80 3.04 -8.24 18.01
C THR A 80 3.32 -7.46 16.71
N ASP A 81 3.22 -8.14 15.55
CA ASP A 81 3.33 -7.52 14.23
C ASP A 81 2.28 -6.43 13.97
N ASP A 82 1.04 -6.66 14.37
CA ASP A 82 -0.04 -5.68 14.16
C ASP A 82 0.11 -4.48 15.08
N PHE A 83 0.54 -4.71 16.33
CA PHE A 83 0.90 -3.62 17.24
C PHE A 83 2.01 -2.74 16.66
N ILE A 84 3.10 -3.35 16.19
CA ILE A 84 4.23 -2.61 15.59
C ILE A 84 3.78 -1.82 14.35
N LYS A 85 2.96 -2.42 13.46
CA LYS A 85 2.43 -1.71 12.28
C LYS A 85 1.55 -0.53 12.66
N ILE A 86 0.67 -0.69 13.63
CA ILE A 86 -0.28 0.34 14.06
C ILE A 86 0.45 1.49 14.72
N GLN A 87 1.39 1.19 15.60
CA GLN A 87 2.20 2.22 16.24
C GLN A 87 3.05 2.97 15.21
N TYR A 88 3.69 2.25 14.29
CA TYR A 88 4.46 2.86 13.21
C TYR A 88 3.59 3.79 12.35
N ALA A 89 2.39 3.34 11.96
CA ALA A 89 1.44 4.15 11.22
C ALA A 89 1.03 5.41 11.99
N TYR A 90 0.77 5.28 13.30
CA TYR A 90 0.47 6.42 14.16
C TYR A 90 1.63 7.43 14.20
N GLU A 91 2.86 6.99 14.42
CA GLU A 91 4.03 7.88 14.47
C GLU A 91 4.28 8.58 13.13
N LEU A 92 4.17 7.85 12.02
CA LEU A 92 4.32 8.39 10.67
C LEU A 92 3.24 9.44 10.35
N LEU A 93 1.98 9.13 10.64
CA LEU A 93 0.82 9.96 10.27
C LEU A 93 0.59 11.13 11.23
N THR A 94 1.13 11.07 12.45
CA THR A 94 1.07 12.17 13.42
C THR A 94 2.08 13.27 13.11
N ASN A 95 3.22 12.93 12.50
CA ASN A 95 4.22 13.92 12.11
C ASN A 95 3.77 14.64 10.82
N PRO A 96 3.54 15.98 10.84
CA PRO A 96 3.01 16.70 9.68
C PRO A 96 3.95 16.70 8.47
N LEU A 97 5.28 16.61 8.69
CA LEU A 97 6.23 16.53 7.58
C LEU A 97 6.17 15.16 6.91
N TRP A 98 6.23 14.08 7.69
CA TRP A 98 6.16 12.72 7.17
C TRP A 98 4.81 12.40 6.55
N LYS A 99 3.70 12.83 7.18
CA LYS A 99 2.35 12.70 6.62
C LYS A 99 2.25 13.40 5.26
N ARG A 100 2.78 14.63 5.14
CA ARG A 100 2.77 15.37 3.87
C ARG A 100 3.54 14.63 2.78
N ASP A 101 4.75 14.14 3.08
CA ASP A 101 5.56 13.43 2.10
C ASP A 101 4.93 12.07 1.72
N TYR A 102 4.36 11.36 2.71
CA TYR A 102 3.60 10.14 2.48
C TYR A 102 2.35 10.36 1.62
N ASP A 103 1.59 11.43 1.87
CA ASP A 103 0.37 11.76 1.13
C ASP A 103 0.65 12.19 -0.33
N ILE A 104 1.75 12.92 -0.55
CA ILE A 104 2.13 13.44 -1.87
C ILE A 104 2.81 12.37 -2.71
N PHE A 105 3.75 11.63 -2.13
CA PHE A 105 4.60 10.71 -2.89
C PHE A 105 4.21 9.25 -2.73
N GLY A 106 3.42 8.89 -1.70
CA GLY A 106 3.13 7.49 -1.37
C GLY A 106 4.37 6.72 -0.93
N ILE A 107 5.46 7.42 -0.57
CA ILE A 107 6.74 6.83 -0.21
C ILE A 107 6.83 6.75 1.31
N ASP A 108 7.11 5.56 1.81
CA ASP A 108 7.43 5.31 3.20
C ASP A 108 8.95 5.20 3.37
N GLU A 109 9.63 6.33 3.60
CA GLU A 109 11.09 6.36 3.75
C GLU A 109 11.57 5.54 4.95
N GLN A 110 10.76 5.49 6.01
CA GLN A 110 11.13 4.83 7.25
C GLN A 110 10.83 3.33 7.24
N HIS A 111 10.38 2.77 6.10
CA HIS A 111 9.95 1.37 5.99
C HIS A 111 11.04 0.38 6.44
N HIS A 112 12.31 0.73 6.23
CA HIS A 112 13.43 -0.08 6.69
C HIS A 112 13.51 -0.23 8.22
N VAL A 113 12.94 0.71 8.98
CA VAL A 113 12.93 0.73 10.45
C VAL A 113 11.89 -0.28 10.90
N LEU A 114 10.72 -0.23 10.29
CA LEU A 114 9.64 -1.19 10.55
C LEU A 114 10.11 -2.63 10.35
N GLU A 115 10.81 -2.91 9.25
CA GLU A 115 11.35 -4.24 8.96
C GLU A 115 12.42 -4.68 9.98
N LYS A 116 13.28 -3.76 10.45
CA LYS A 116 14.26 -4.06 11.51
C LYS A 116 13.57 -4.37 12.84
N VAL A 117 12.60 -3.55 13.24
CA VAL A 117 11.84 -3.70 14.48
C VAL A 117 11.05 -5.01 14.45
N LYS A 118 10.33 -5.30 13.37
CA LYS A 118 9.63 -6.58 13.22
C LYS A 118 10.55 -7.78 13.36
N ARG A 119 11.74 -7.74 12.74
CA ARG A 119 12.73 -8.83 12.88
C ARG A 119 13.25 -8.96 14.30
N GLN A 120 13.47 -7.84 14.98
CA GLN A 120 13.98 -7.83 16.36
C GLN A 120 12.96 -8.38 17.35
N TYR A 121 11.68 -8.07 17.15
CA TYR A 121 10.59 -8.48 18.04
C TYR A 121 9.74 -9.63 17.48
N ALA A 122 10.21 -10.33 16.44
CA ALA A 122 9.50 -11.46 15.83
C ALA A 122 9.29 -12.64 16.80
N GLU A 123 10.16 -12.76 17.80
CA GLU A 123 10.12 -13.82 18.83
C GLU A 123 9.88 -13.27 20.25
N GLU A 124 9.80 -11.95 20.43
CA GLU A 124 9.68 -11.31 21.75
C GLU A 124 8.26 -10.78 22.02
N SER A 125 7.89 -10.72 23.31
CA SER A 125 6.61 -10.15 23.74
C SER A 125 6.62 -8.63 23.58
N TYR A 126 5.49 -8.05 23.16
CA TYR A 126 5.27 -6.62 22.92
C TYR A 126 5.65 -5.69 24.09
N SER A 127 5.75 -6.23 25.30
CA SER A 127 6.16 -5.52 26.51
C SER A 127 7.61 -5.00 26.49
N HIS A 128 8.45 -5.50 25.59
CA HIS A 128 9.86 -5.09 25.47
C HIS A 128 10.11 -4.05 24.36
N ILE A 129 9.09 -3.66 23.60
CA ILE A 129 9.25 -2.71 22.50
C ILE A 129 9.53 -1.31 23.07
N GLY A 130 10.71 -0.77 22.75
CA GLY A 130 11.06 0.62 23.07
C GLY A 130 10.33 1.61 22.16
N LEU A 131 9.65 2.60 22.74
CA LEU A 131 8.95 3.68 22.03
C LEU A 131 9.71 5.00 22.22
N PRO A 132 9.74 5.93 21.23
CA PRO A 132 9.12 5.86 19.89
C PRO A 132 9.91 4.97 18.92
N LEU A 133 9.23 4.39 17.92
CA LEU A 133 9.87 3.54 16.90
C LEU A 133 10.75 4.34 15.93
N LEU A 134 10.33 5.55 15.56
CA LEU A 134 10.98 6.38 14.54
C LEU A 134 12.04 7.37 15.09
N ASP A 135 12.06 7.62 16.40
CA ASP A 135 12.93 8.64 17.03
C ASP A 135 14.36 8.13 17.26
N ALA A 136 14.54 6.81 17.39
CA ALA A 136 15.84 6.18 17.65
C ALA A 136 16.89 6.36 16.53
N THR A 137 16.48 6.83 15.35
CA THR A 137 17.36 6.98 14.17
C THR A 137 17.75 8.42 13.83
N VAL A 138 17.20 9.45 14.49
CA VAL A 138 17.60 10.84 14.23
C VAL A 138 18.96 11.18 14.87
N SER A 139 19.59 10.24 15.61
CA SER A 139 20.92 10.39 16.22
C SER A 139 21.99 9.41 15.71
N GLY A 140 21.85 8.84 14.51
CA GLY A 140 22.83 7.92 13.90
C GLY A 140 23.63 8.51 12.76
#